data_AF-A0A9J6N4I3-F1
#
_entry.id   AF-A0A9J6N4I3-F1
#
_cell.length_a   1.000
_cell.length_b   1.000
_cell.length_c   1.000
_cell.angle_alpha   90.00
_cell.angle_beta   90.00
_cell.angle_gamma   90.00
#
_symmetry.space_group_name_H-M   'P 1'
#
loop_
_entity.id
_entity.type
_entity.pdbx_description
1 polymer ?
#
loop_
_entity_poly.entity_id
_entity_poly.type
_entity_poly.pdbx_seq_one_letter_code
_entity_poly.pdbx_strand_id
1 'polypeptide(L)'
;MFELLVTMVERLGILVMIAFVLTRFPFFRDMIYREELNRKQQVLAIAFFGFFGIIGTYSGLTLNTNSFQFNRWISELNSDEAIANSRVIGVVLGGLLGGYRVGIGAGLIAGLHRFTLGGFTAISCGLATILTGILAGFFHKKDKHVKLKSSFLLGALAESIQMLVILLISRPFEKA
;
A
#
# COMPACT_ATOMS: atom_id res chain seq x y z
N MET A 1 7.58 -10.85 -20.93
CA MET A 1 7.57 -11.56 -19.62
C MET A 1 8.86 -11.37 -18.83
N PHE A 2 10.04 -11.69 -19.38
CA PHE A 2 11.31 -11.52 -18.63
C PHE A 2 11.57 -10.05 -18.24
N GLU A 3 11.32 -9.09 -19.14
CA GLU A 3 11.46 -7.66 -18.81
C GLU A 3 10.53 -7.20 -17.68
N LEU A 4 9.31 -7.75 -17.60
CA LEU A 4 8.38 -7.47 -16.51
C LEU A 4 8.94 -7.98 -15.18
N LEU A 5 9.44 -9.22 -15.18
CA LEU A 5 10.02 -9.84 -13.99
C LEU A 5 11.22 -9.03 -13.50
N VAL A 6 12.14 -8.66 -14.41
CA VAL A 6 13.29 -7.81 -14.08
C VAL A 6 12.84 -6.45 -13.54
N THR A 7 11.86 -5.80 -14.17
CA THR A 7 11.35 -4.50 -13.72
C THR A 7 10.70 -4.61 -12.34
N MET A 8 9.94 -5.67 -12.06
CA MET A 8 9.32 -5.88 -10.75
C MET A 8 10.34 -6.19 -9.66
N VAL A 9 11.41 -6.94 -9.98
CA VAL A 9 12.53 -7.19 -9.05
C VAL A 9 13.27 -5.89 -8.74
N GLU A 10 13.54 -5.05 -9.75
CA GLU A 10 14.15 -3.72 -9.55
C GLU A 10 13.30 -2.86 -8.61
N ARG A 11 11.98 -2.80 -8.83
CA ARG A 11 11.05 -2.07 -7.97
C ARG A 11 11.03 -2.62 -6.54
N LEU A 12 11.04 -3.95 -6.37
CA LEU A 12 11.17 -4.60 -5.07
C LEU A 12 12.48 -4.19 -4.36
N GLY A 13 13.60 -4.16 -5.09
CA GLY A 13 14.89 -3.70 -4.58
C GLY A 13 14.84 -2.25 -4.09
N ILE A 14 14.23 -1.35 -4.87
CA ILE A 14 14.03 0.05 -4.48
C ILE A 14 13.16 0.15 -3.22
N LEU A 15 12.06 -0.61 -3.15
CA LEU A 15 11.18 -0.62 -1.98
C LEU A 15 11.89 -1.13 -0.73
N VAL A 16 12.69 -2.19 -0.83
CA VAL A 16 13.50 -2.72 0.28
C VAL A 16 14.54 -1.70 0.73
N MET A 17 15.22 -1.04 -0.22
CA MET A 17 16.16 0.05 0.08
C MET A 17 15.49 1.18 0.84
N ILE A 18 14.33 1.65 0.36
CA ILE A 18 13.60 2.73 1.02
C ILE A 18 13.15 2.26 2.41
N ALA A 19 12.56 1.07 2.55
CA ALA A 19 12.16 0.54 3.84
C ALA A 19 13.35 0.48 4.82
N PHE A 20 14.52 0.02 4.37
CA PHE A 20 15.73 0.01 5.18
C PHE A 20 16.16 1.42 5.61
N VAL A 21 16.19 2.38 4.68
CA VAL A 21 16.47 3.78 5.00
C VAL A 21 15.47 4.34 6.01
N LEU A 22 14.19 4.00 5.88
CA LEU A 22 13.14 4.40 6.81
C LEU A 22 13.38 3.90 8.24
N THR A 23 13.86 2.66 8.41
CA THR A 23 14.22 2.15 9.75
C THR A 23 15.36 2.93 10.43
N ARG A 24 16.16 3.69 9.67
CA ARG A 24 17.22 4.54 10.20
C ARG A 24 16.71 5.89 10.70
N PHE A 25 15.52 6.33 10.29
CA PHE A 25 14.95 7.58 10.78
C PHE A 25 14.53 7.47 12.26
N PRO A 26 14.84 8.48 13.10
CA PRO A 26 14.50 8.47 14.52
C PRO A 26 12.98 8.37 14.74
N PHE A 27 12.18 8.92 13.84
CA PHE A 27 10.71 8.80 13.86
C PHE A 27 10.21 7.34 13.81
N PHE A 28 10.76 6.52 12.91
CA PHE A 28 10.39 5.10 12.81
C PHE A 28 10.83 4.33 14.04
N ARG A 29 12.03 4.65 14.54
CA ARG A 29 12.55 4.06 15.77
C ARG A 29 11.62 4.36 16.94
N ASP A 30 11.26 5.62 17.15
CA ASP A 30 10.34 6.01 18.22
C ASP A 30 9.00 5.29 18.14
N MET A 31 8.48 5.05 16.94
CA MET A 31 7.23 4.31 16.75
C MET A 31 7.36 2.80 17.01
N ILE A 32 8.53 2.21 16.77
CA ILE A 32 8.79 0.79 17.04
C ILE A 32 9.02 0.54 18.54
N TYR A 33 9.66 1.50 19.23
CA TYR A 33 10.11 1.32 20.62
C TYR A 33 9.22 2.00 21.68
N ARG A 34 8.32 2.92 21.32
CA ARG A 34 7.37 3.52 22.27
C ARG A 34 6.02 2.81 22.24
N GLU A 35 5.47 2.58 23.43
CA GLU A 35 4.17 1.94 23.65
C GLU A 35 2.98 2.81 23.22
N GLU A 36 3.12 4.15 23.23
CA GLU A 36 2.07 5.08 22.82
C GLU A 36 2.61 6.23 21.98
N LEU A 37 1.98 6.44 20.81
CA LEU A 37 2.19 7.61 19.98
C LEU A 37 1.39 8.79 20.52
N ASN A 38 2.05 9.92 20.74
CA ASN A 38 1.35 11.17 21.04
C ASN A 38 0.53 11.62 19.81
N ARG A 39 -0.53 12.41 20.01
CA ARG A 39 -1.40 12.93 18.93
C ARG A 39 -0.61 13.56 17.77
N LYS A 40 0.45 14.33 18.06
CA LYS A 40 1.33 14.91 17.03
C LYS A 40 2.07 13.85 16.22
N GLN A 41 2.60 12.82 16.88
CA GLN A 41 3.30 11.72 16.22
C GLN A 41 2.35 10.85 15.41
N GLN A 42 1.12 10.65 15.89
CA GLN A 42 0.07 9.95 15.18
C GLN A 42 -0.31 10.67 13.87
N VAL A 43 -0.50 12.00 13.91
CA VAL A 43 -0.76 12.79 12.69
C VAL A 43 0.44 12.72 11.73
N LEU A 44 1.66 12.84 12.24
CA LEU A 44 2.87 12.72 11.42
C LEU A 44 2.97 11.32 10.77
N ALA A 45 2.65 10.25 11.52
CA ALA A 45 2.61 8.89 11.01
C ALA A 45 1.57 8.70 9.92
N ILE A 46 0.36 9.23 10.11
CA ILE A 46 -0.71 9.20 9.11
C ILE A 46 -0.24 9.87 7.82
N ALA A 47 0.29 11.09 7.91
CA ALA A 47 0.78 11.83 6.76
C ALA A 47 1.93 11.09 6.05
N PHE A 48 2.89 10.60 6.83
CA PHE A 48 4.05 9.89 6.33
C PHE A 48 3.67 8.60 5.58
N PHE A 49 2.89 7.71 6.21
CA PHE A 49 2.51 6.43 5.60
C PHE A 49 1.48 6.60 4.47
N GLY A 50 0.60 7.60 4.57
CA GLY A 50 -0.29 7.98 3.48
C GLY A 50 0.50 8.43 2.24
N PHE A 51 1.47 9.34 2.44
CA PHE A 51 2.36 9.79 1.37
C PHE A 51 3.22 8.67 0.80
N PHE A 52 3.73 7.77 1.64
CA PHE A 52 4.46 6.58 1.20
C PHE A 52 3.57 5.67 0.34
N GLY A 53 2.29 5.51 0.67
CA GLY A 53 1.32 4.80 -0.17
C GLY A 53 1.10 5.48 -1.53
N ILE A 54 1.06 6.82 -1.57
CA ILE A 54 0.99 7.58 -2.82
C ILE A 54 2.23 7.30 -3.68
N ILE A 55 3.44 7.38 -3.11
CA ILE A 55 4.68 7.01 -3.81
C ILE A 55 4.60 5.56 -4.33
N GLY A 56 4.14 4.63 -3.49
CA GLY A 56 3.96 3.22 -3.88
C GLY A 56 2.96 3.03 -5.03
N THR A 57 2.05 3.98 -5.24
CA THR A 57 1.17 4.02 -6.41
C THR A 57 1.92 4.44 -7.66
N TYR A 58 2.61 5.58 -7.62
CA TYR A 58 3.37 6.12 -8.75
C TYR A 58 4.58 5.27 -9.15
N SER A 59 5.15 4.54 -8.20
CA SER A 59 6.19 3.54 -8.45
C SER A 59 5.66 2.27 -9.12
N GLY A 60 4.34 2.12 -9.23
CA GLY A 60 3.70 0.98 -9.89
C GLY A 60 3.88 0.98 -11.41
N LEU A 61 3.48 -0.11 -12.04
CA LEU A 61 3.41 -0.24 -13.50
C LEU A 61 1.97 -0.14 -13.97
N THR A 62 1.75 0.64 -15.02
CA THR A 62 0.44 0.63 -15.70
C THR A 62 0.40 -0.51 -16.71
N LEU A 63 -0.74 -1.18 -16.76
CA LEU A 63 -1.03 -2.34 -17.59
C LEU A 63 -2.17 -1.98 -18.52
N ASN A 64 -1.92 -1.90 -19.82
CA ASN A 64 -3.00 -1.75 -20.80
C ASN A 64 -3.55 -3.11 -21.19
N THR A 65 -4.85 -3.32 -20.98
CA THR A 65 -5.52 -4.62 -21.22
C THR A 65 -5.63 -5.00 -22.70
N ASN A 66 -5.57 -4.02 -23.62
CA ASN A 66 -5.71 -4.27 -25.05
C ASN A 66 -4.36 -4.53 -25.76
N SER A 67 -3.29 -3.86 -25.31
CA SER A 67 -1.97 -3.93 -25.96
C SER A 67 -0.91 -4.66 -25.15
N PHE A 68 -1.21 -5.05 -23.90
CA PHE A 68 -0.28 -5.62 -22.93
C PHE A 68 1.03 -4.84 -22.80
N GLN A 69 0.98 -3.52 -23.03
CA GLN A 69 2.13 -2.63 -22.85
C GLN A 69 2.22 -2.14 -21.41
N PHE A 70 3.47 -1.97 -20.95
CA PHE A 70 3.81 -1.61 -19.59
C PHE A 70 4.52 -0.25 -19.59
N ASN A 71 3.92 0.77 -18.97
CA ASN A 71 4.59 2.06 -18.79
C ASN A 71 5.16 2.19 -17.37
N ARG A 72 6.36 2.77 -17.28
CA ARG A 72 7.17 2.86 -16.05
C ARG A 72 6.81 4.02 -15.13
N TRP A 73 6.05 5.00 -15.61
CA TRP A 73 5.67 6.20 -14.86
C TRP A 73 4.19 6.51 -15.09
N ILE A 74 3.53 6.96 -14.03
CA ILE A 74 2.08 7.20 -14.01
C ILE A 74 1.84 8.71 -14.00
N SER A 75 1.10 9.22 -14.99
CA SER A 75 0.57 10.59 -14.98
C SER A 75 -0.95 10.56 -14.85
N GLU A 76 -1.65 9.89 -15.76
CA GLU A 76 -3.10 9.66 -15.76
C GLU A 76 -3.40 8.31 -16.42
N LEU A 77 -4.45 7.61 -15.98
CA LEU A 77 -4.84 6.31 -16.55
C LEU A 77 -6.03 6.44 -17.49
N ASN A 78 -5.93 5.79 -18.64
CA ASN A 78 -7.08 5.57 -19.50
C ASN A 78 -8.02 4.52 -18.90
N SER A 79 -9.26 4.46 -19.39
CA SER A 79 -10.30 3.55 -18.88
C SER A 79 -9.91 2.06 -18.90
N ASP A 80 -9.02 1.66 -19.80
CA ASP A 80 -8.60 0.27 -20.03
C ASP A 80 -7.31 -0.13 -19.31
N GLU A 81 -6.79 0.73 -18.45
CA GLU A 81 -5.51 0.55 -17.77
C GLU A 81 -5.68 0.21 -16.28
N ALA A 82 -4.88 -0.74 -15.80
CA ALA A 82 -4.75 -1.10 -14.39
C ALA A 82 -3.36 -0.73 -13.85
N ILE A 83 -3.22 -0.63 -12.52
CA ILE A 83 -1.93 -0.37 -11.88
C ILE A 83 -1.51 -1.56 -11.01
N ALA A 84 -0.42 -2.22 -11.37
CA ALA A 84 0.31 -3.10 -10.47
C ALA A 84 1.21 -2.23 -9.57
N ASN A 85 0.86 -2.11 -8.29
CA ASN A 85 1.47 -1.15 -7.38
C ASN A 85 1.83 -1.77 -6.04
N SER A 86 2.60 -1.02 -5.24
CA SER A 86 3.01 -1.44 -3.89
C SER A 86 2.50 -0.48 -2.81
N ARG A 87 1.37 0.20 -3.07
CA ARG A 87 0.73 1.17 -2.15
C ARG A 87 0.50 0.57 -0.76
N VAL A 88 0.02 -0.66 -0.74
CA VAL A 88 -0.49 -1.30 0.48
C VAL A 88 0.60 -1.58 1.51
N ILE A 89 1.85 -1.73 1.08
CA ILE A 89 2.99 -1.91 1.99
C ILE A 89 3.05 -0.76 3.02
N GLY A 90 2.95 0.49 2.57
CA GLY A 90 2.95 1.66 3.46
C GLY A 90 1.81 1.66 4.46
N VAL A 91 0.61 1.40 3.96
CA VAL A 91 -0.62 1.42 4.75
C VAL A 91 -0.62 0.30 5.80
N VAL A 92 -0.18 -0.91 5.43
CA VAL A 92 -0.07 -2.05 6.34
C VAL A 92 1.00 -1.79 7.40
N LEU A 93 2.18 -1.29 7.02
CA LEU A 93 3.22 -0.94 7.98
C LEU A 93 2.75 0.15 8.96
N GLY A 94 2.06 1.17 8.46
CA GLY A 94 1.48 2.22 9.30
C GLY A 94 0.43 1.71 10.28
N GLY A 95 -0.46 0.81 9.83
CA GLY A 95 -1.45 0.17 10.71
C GLY A 95 -0.82 -0.75 11.75
N LEU A 96 0.17 -1.55 11.35
CA LEU A 96 0.86 -2.49 12.23
C LEU A 96 1.71 -1.80 13.30
N LEU A 97 2.35 -0.69 12.95
CA LEU A 97 3.26 0.03 13.86
C LEU A 97 2.54 1.13 14.64
N GLY A 98 1.62 1.87 14.01
CA GLY A 98 0.95 3.03 14.59
C GLY A 98 -0.51 2.78 15.04
N GLY A 99 -1.02 1.57 14.87
CA GLY A 99 -2.36 1.17 15.28
C GLY A 99 -3.49 1.63 14.35
N TYR A 100 -4.72 1.35 14.77
CA TYR A 100 -5.94 1.57 13.97
C TYR A 100 -6.07 2.98 13.37
N ARG A 101 -5.81 4.02 14.17
CA ARG A 101 -5.90 5.41 13.70
C ARG A 101 -4.88 5.73 12.60
N VAL A 102 -3.66 5.21 12.71
CA VAL A 102 -2.62 5.42 11.69
C VAL A 102 -2.94 4.62 10.42
N GLY A 103 -3.34 3.35 10.58
CA GLY A 103 -3.73 2.49 9.46
C GLY A 103 -4.89 3.05 8.64
N ILE A 104 -5.99 3.47 9.30
CA ILE A 104 -7.12 4.12 8.61
C ILE A 104 -6.68 5.42 7.95
N GLY A 105 -5.98 6.30 8.68
CA GLY A 105 -5.60 7.60 8.15
C GLY A 105 -4.72 7.49 6.91
N ALA A 106 -3.70 6.63 6.98
CA ALA A 106 -2.83 6.34 5.84
C ALA A 106 -3.61 5.69 4.67
N GLY A 107 -4.50 4.75 4.98
CA GLY A 107 -5.37 4.09 4.01
C GLY A 107 -6.32 5.06 3.30
N LEU A 108 -6.90 6.02 4.03
CA LEU A 108 -7.72 7.09 3.47
C LEU A 108 -6.91 7.98 2.54
N ILE A 109 -5.75 8.48 2.98
CA ILE A 109 -4.91 9.36 2.14
C ILE A 109 -4.53 8.65 0.83
N ALA A 110 -3.97 7.44 0.93
CA ALA A 110 -3.50 6.71 -0.24
C ALA A 110 -4.64 6.17 -1.12
N GLY A 111 -5.76 5.76 -0.50
CA GLY A 111 -6.95 5.26 -1.19
C GLY A 111 -7.73 6.35 -1.91
N LEU A 112 -7.94 7.50 -1.26
CA LEU A 112 -8.57 8.67 -1.88
C LEU A 112 -7.73 9.18 -3.06
N HIS A 113 -6.40 9.25 -2.89
CA HIS A 113 -5.52 9.57 -3.99
C HIS A 113 -5.62 8.54 -5.14
N ARG A 114 -5.85 7.25 -4.85
CA ARG A 114 -6.04 6.27 -5.94
C ARG A 114 -7.33 6.52 -6.71
N PHE A 115 -8.39 7.02 -6.07
CA PHE A 115 -9.63 7.35 -6.77
C PHE A 115 -9.43 8.45 -7.81
N THR A 116 -8.51 9.40 -7.60
CA THR A 116 -8.30 10.51 -8.53
C THR A 116 -7.53 10.13 -9.80
N LEU A 117 -6.88 8.97 -9.83
CA LEU A 117 -6.01 8.56 -10.95
C LEU A 117 -6.74 7.89 -12.12
N GLY A 118 -8.02 7.53 -11.98
CA GLY A 118 -8.79 6.89 -13.05
C GLY A 118 -8.42 5.43 -13.36
N GLY A 119 -8.91 4.89 -14.47
CA GLY A 119 -8.82 3.48 -14.83
C GLY A 119 -9.85 2.58 -14.11
N PHE A 120 -10.17 1.43 -14.71
CA PHE A 120 -11.26 0.57 -14.25
C PHE A 120 -11.06 -0.03 -12.83
N THR A 121 -9.83 -0.01 -12.32
CA THR A 121 -9.47 -0.46 -10.96
C THR A 121 -9.43 0.67 -9.93
N ALA A 122 -9.80 1.91 -10.28
CA ALA A 122 -9.71 3.05 -9.36
C ALA A 122 -10.51 2.84 -8.07
N ILE A 123 -11.79 2.50 -8.23
CA ILE A 123 -12.73 2.32 -7.13
C ILE A 123 -12.33 1.09 -6.29
N SER A 124 -12.03 -0.02 -6.95
CA SER A 124 -11.69 -1.26 -6.27
C SER A 124 -10.36 -1.17 -5.52
N CYS A 125 -9.29 -0.67 -6.15
CA CYS A 125 -8.00 -0.49 -5.50
C CYS A 125 -8.06 0.53 -4.36
N GLY A 126 -8.78 1.65 -4.54
CA GLY A 126 -8.87 2.68 -3.51
C GLY A 126 -9.64 2.18 -2.28
N LEU A 127 -10.77 1.49 -2.47
CA LEU A 127 -11.52 0.86 -1.37
C LEU A 127 -10.71 -0.24 -0.68
N ALA A 128 -10.08 -1.12 -1.46
CA ALA A 128 -9.23 -2.18 -0.91
C ALA A 128 -8.11 -1.62 -0.04
N THR A 129 -7.50 -0.50 -0.45
CA THR A 129 -6.45 0.17 0.33
C THR A 129 -6.96 0.62 1.71
N ILE A 130 -8.15 1.22 1.77
CA ILE A 130 -8.77 1.69 3.01
C ILE A 130 -9.09 0.50 3.92
N LEU A 131 -9.69 -0.55 3.37
CA LEU A 131 -10.03 -1.78 4.10
C LEU A 131 -8.79 -2.46 4.66
N THR A 132 -7.71 -2.51 3.89
CA THR A 132 -6.44 -3.06 4.35
C THR A 132 -5.82 -2.23 5.48
N GLY A 133 -5.93 -0.90 5.44
CA GLY A 133 -5.50 -0.03 6.54
C GLY A 133 -6.29 -0.28 7.84
N ILE A 134 -7.59 -0.49 7.72
CA ILE A 134 -8.47 -0.91 8.82
C ILE A 134 -8.00 -2.25 9.39
N LEU A 135 -7.82 -3.26 8.53
CA LEU A 135 -7.40 -4.61 8.91
C LEU A 135 -6.04 -4.59 9.62
N ALA A 136 -5.03 -3.96 9.02
CA ALA A 136 -3.69 -3.89 9.60
C ALA A 136 -3.69 -3.17 10.95
N GLY A 137 -4.50 -2.12 11.07
CA GLY A 137 -4.69 -1.37 12.30
C GLY A 137 -5.33 -2.17 13.44
N PHE A 138 -6.25 -3.08 13.14
CA PHE A 138 -6.85 -3.99 14.13
C PHE A 138 -5.89 -5.08 14.61
N PHE A 139 -4.96 -5.52 13.74
CA PHE A 139 -3.95 -6.51 14.09
C PHE A 139 -2.73 -5.92 14.82
N HIS A 140 -2.71 -4.60 15.04
CA HIS A 140 -1.73 -3.96 15.90
C HIS A 140 -1.81 -4.53 17.32
N LYS A 141 -0.68 -5.03 17.82
CA LYS A 141 -0.55 -5.51 19.20
C LYS A 141 0.44 -4.63 19.95
N LYS A 142 -0.10 -3.86 20.89
CA LYS A 142 0.60 -2.82 21.66
C LYS A 142 1.79 -3.37 22.48
N ASP A 143 1.65 -4.57 23.04
CA ASP A 143 2.62 -5.11 24.03
C ASP A 143 3.40 -6.35 23.56
N LYS A 144 3.44 -6.62 22.26
CA LYS A 144 4.20 -7.76 21.71
C LYS A 144 4.98 -7.34 20.49
N HIS A 145 6.29 -7.59 20.51
CA HIS A 145 7.11 -7.64 19.31
C HIS A 145 6.34 -8.44 18.26
N VAL A 146 6.00 -7.78 17.14
CA VAL A 146 5.22 -8.40 16.09
C VAL A 146 6.08 -9.53 15.52
N LYS A 147 5.68 -10.78 15.81
CA LYS A 147 6.43 -11.94 15.35
C LYS A 147 6.46 -11.91 13.83
N LEU A 148 7.63 -12.12 13.23
CA LEU A 148 7.82 -12.09 11.77
C LEU A 148 6.79 -12.96 11.03
N LYS A 149 6.51 -14.16 11.56
CA LYS A 149 5.47 -15.06 11.02
C LYS A 149 4.07 -14.43 11.01
N SER A 150 3.69 -13.71 12.07
CA SER A 150 2.40 -13.05 12.16
C SER A 150 2.31 -11.84 11.24
N SER A 151 3.37 -11.03 11.13
CA SER A 151 3.42 -9.91 10.17
C SER A 151 3.34 -10.40 8.73
N PHE A 152 4.06 -11.48 8.41
CA PHE A 152 4.04 -12.09 7.08
C PHE A 152 2.65 -12.62 6.72
N LEU A 153 2.02 -13.37 7.64
CA LEU A 153 0.67 -13.90 7.42
C LEU A 153 -0.36 -12.78 7.25
N LEU A 154 -0.25 -11.71 8.04
CA LEU A 154 -1.14 -10.56 7.90
C LEU A 154 -0.93 -9.84 6.57
N GLY A 155 0.32 -9.65 6.13
CA GLY A 155 0.62 -9.08 4.81
C GLY A 155 0.04 -9.93 3.68
N ALA A 156 0.23 -11.25 3.74
CA ALA A 156 -0.36 -12.18 2.77
C ALA A 156 -1.89 -12.14 2.76
N LEU A 157 -2.51 -12.07 3.95
CA LEU A 157 -3.97 -11.95 4.08
C LEU A 157 -4.48 -10.62 3.53
N ALA A 158 -3.79 -9.52 3.83
CA ALA A 158 -4.10 -8.18 3.35
C ALA A 158 -4.07 -8.10 1.82
N GLU A 159 -3.01 -8.62 1.20
CA GLU A 159 -2.88 -8.70 -0.26
C GLU A 159 -3.97 -9.62 -0.86
N SER A 160 -4.25 -10.75 -0.22
CA SER A 160 -5.32 -11.67 -0.68
C SER A 160 -6.69 -10.99 -0.66
N ILE A 161 -7.02 -10.27 0.42
CA ILE A 161 -8.27 -9.51 0.53
C ILE A 161 -8.32 -8.42 -0.54
N GLN A 162 -7.21 -7.72 -0.78
CA GLN A 162 -7.15 -6.68 -1.80
C GLN A 162 -7.44 -7.24 -3.19
N MET A 163 -6.80 -8.35 -3.58
CA MET A 163 -7.05 -8.98 -4.88
C MET A 163 -8.50 -9.46 -4.99
N LEU A 164 -9.07 -9.99 -3.91
CA LEU A 164 -10.47 -10.40 -3.87
C LEU A 164 -11.42 -9.21 -4.07
N VAL A 165 -11.16 -8.08 -3.42
CA VAL A 165 -11.93 -6.83 -3.60
C VAL A 165 -11.80 -6.31 -5.04
N ILE A 166 -10.61 -6.40 -5.64
CA ILE A 166 -10.38 -6.04 -7.04
C ILE A 166 -11.23 -6.90 -7.98
N LEU A 167 -11.22 -8.22 -7.79
CA LEU A 167 -12.01 -9.14 -8.62
C LEU A 167 -13.52 -8.94 -8.47
N LEU A 168 -14.01 -8.65 -7.26
CA LEU A 168 -15.45 -8.47 -7.02
C LEU A 168 -15.98 -7.12 -7.53
N ILE A 169 -15.17 -6.05 -7.47
CA ILE A 169 -15.65 -4.68 -7.71
C ILE A 169 -15.26 -4.13 -9.08
N SER A 170 -14.11 -4.53 -9.63
CA SER A 170 -13.62 -3.94 -10.89
C SER A 170 -14.52 -4.33 -12.06
N ARG A 171 -14.94 -3.35 -12.86
CA ARG A 171 -15.80 -3.54 -14.03
C ARG A 171 -15.13 -2.91 -15.27
N PRO A 172 -15.11 -3.59 -16.43
CA PRO A 172 -15.67 -4.93 -16.70
C PRO A 172 -14.82 -6.04 -16.07
N PHE A 173 -15.48 -7.11 -15.60
CA PHE A 173 -14.84 -8.22 -14.88
C PHE A 173 -13.80 -8.95 -15.75
N GLU A 174 -14.00 -8.98 -17.07
CA GLU A 174 -13.07 -9.58 -18.04
C GLU A 174 -11.67 -8.92 -18.04
N LYS A 175 -11.57 -7.69 -17.52
CA LYS A 175 -10.31 -6.94 -17.40
C LYS A 175 -9.66 -7.05 -16.01
N ALA A 176 -10.40 -7.54 -15.01
CA ALA A 176 -9.99 -7.59 -13.60
C ALA A 176 -9.07 -8.77 -13.30
#